data_AF-A0A658R0E9-F1
#
_entry.id   AF-A0A658R0E9-F1
#
_cell.length_a   1.000
_cell.length_b   1.000
_cell.length_c   1.000
_cell.angle_alpha   90.00
_cell.angle_beta   90.00
_cell.angle_gamma   90.00
#
_symmetry.space_group_name_H-M   'P 1'
#
loop_
_entity.id
_entity.type
_entity.pdbx_description
1 polymer ?
#
loop_
_entity_poly.entity_id
_entity_poly.type
_entity_poly.pdbx_seq_one_letter_code
_entity_poly.pdbx_strand_id
1 'polypeptide(L)' 'MLDVMKLIVPCVVIALLSANVAHADDAASAPAASEAKTLKERLGDKASDEQRVDNCKVPPDKRGAKIRPDACAQ' A
#
# COMPACT_ATOMS: atom_id res chain seq x y z
N MET A 1 40.82 40.18 3.48
CA MET A 1 39.43 40.38 2.98
C MET A 1 39.10 39.45 1.81
N LEU A 2 40.02 39.27 0.85
CA LEU A 2 39.79 38.46 -0.35
C LEU A 2 39.56 36.96 -0.06
N ASP A 3 40.21 36.40 0.97
CA ASP A 3 40.04 34.98 1.36
C ASP A 3 38.69 34.68 2.03
N VAL A 4 38.16 35.63 2.81
CA VAL A 4 36.83 35.53 3.44
C VAL A 4 35.74 35.55 2.36
N MET A 5 35.92 36.37 1.32
CA MET A 5 35.00 36.42 0.16
C MET A 5 35.01 35.10 -0.63
N LYS A 6 36.17 34.44 -0.76
CA LYS A 6 36.32 33.15 -1.47
C LYS A 6 35.57 31.99 -0.80
N LEU A 7 35.39 32.03 0.52
CA LEU A 7 34.68 30.98 1.27
C LEU A 7 33.17 31.25 1.36
N ILE A 8 32.77 32.51 1.45
CA ILE A 8 31.35 32.90 1.63
C ILE A 8 30.55 32.77 0.33
N VAL A 9 31.13 33.17 -0.80
CA VAL A 9 30.46 33.13 -2.12
C VAL A 9 29.99 31.73 -2.52
N PRO A 10 30.81 30.64 -2.45
CA PRO A 10 30.33 29.32 -2.83
C PRO A 10 29.23 28.79 -1.89
N CYS A 11 29.28 29.09 -0.59
CA CYS A 11 28.26 28.67 0.37
C CYS A 11 26.88 29.30 0.08
N VAL A 12 26.86 30.58 -0.29
CA VAL A 12 25.61 31.28 -0.65
C VAL A 12 25.04 30.74 -1.96
N VAL A 13 25.89 30.41 -2.94
CA VAL A 13 25.47 29.79 -4.21
C VAL A 13 24.85 28.41 -3.97
N ILE A 14 25.48 27.56 -3.15
CA ILE A 14 24.95 26.21 -2.83
C ILE A 14 23.59 26.30 -2.12
N ALA A 15 23.42 27.25 -1.19
CA ALA A 15 22.16 27.46 -0.49
C ALA A 15 21.03 27.90 -1.45
N LEU A 16 21.33 28.73 -2.46
CA LEU A 16 20.35 29.19 -3.44
C LEU A 16 19.94 28.10 -4.44
N LEU A 17 20.81 27.12 -4.73
CA LEU A 17 20.51 26.04 -5.70
C LEU A 17 19.62 24.92 -5.13
N SER A 18 19.43 24.84 -3.82
CA SER A 18 18.82 23.67 -3.15
C SER A 18 17.28 23.73 -3.03
N ALA A 19 16.62 24.79 -3.51
CA ALA A 19 15.21 25.06 -3.25
C ALA A 19 14.20 24.33 -4.16
N ASN A 20 14.65 23.59 -5.19
CA ASN A 20 13.76 23.03 -6.22
C ASN A 20 13.70 21.48 -6.24
N VAL A 21 13.79 20.80 -5.09
CA VAL A 21 13.37 19.39 -5.02
C VAL A 21 11.83 19.36 -4.97
N ALA A 22 11.21 19.36 -6.15
CA ALA A 22 9.82 18.99 -6.30
C ALA A 22 9.68 17.51 -5.93
N HIS A 23 8.95 17.21 -4.85
CA HIS A 23 8.48 15.86 -4.60
C HIS A 23 7.49 15.51 -5.73
N ALA A 24 7.90 14.60 -6.61
CA ALA A 24 6.95 13.88 -7.44
C ALA A 24 6.29 12.85 -6.53
N ASP A 25 5.17 13.22 -5.91
CA ASP A 25 4.22 12.24 -5.41
C ASP A 25 3.71 11.49 -6.64
N ASP A 26 4.22 10.27 -6.82
CA ASP A 26 3.71 9.30 -7.78
C ASP A 26 2.23 9.07 -7.45
N ALA A 27 1.36 9.79 -8.16
CA ALA A 27 -0.07 9.56 -8.17
C ALA A 27 -0.33 8.27 -8.94
N ALA A 28 0.17 7.15 -8.41
CA ALA A 28 -0.37 5.84 -8.70
C ALA A 28 -1.85 5.90 -8.34
N SER A 29 -2.69 5.78 -9.35
CA SER A 29 -4.13 5.60 -9.23
C SER A 29 -4.37 4.47 -8.23
N ALA A 30 -4.66 4.85 -6.98
CA ALA A 30 -5.04 3.90 -5.96
C ALA A 30 -6.33 3.23 -6.48
N PRO A 31 -6.38 1.89 -6.62
CA PRO A 31 -7.68 1.25 -6.75
C PRO A 31 -8.48 1.71 -5.54
N ALA A 32 -9.67 2.26 -5.77
CA ALA A 32 -10.59 2.74 -4.74
C ALA A 32 -10.45 1.84 -3.52
N ALA A 33 -9.91 2.39 -2.44
CA ALA A 33 -9.56 1.64 -1.25
C ALA A 33 -10.84 0.99 -0.73
N SER A 34 -11.08 -0.27 -1.14
CA SER A 34 -12.00 -1.16 -0.47
C SER A 34 -11.57 -1.11 0.98
N GLU A 35 -12.39 -0.49 1.83
CA GLU A 35 -12.12 -0.30 3.25
C GLU A 35 -11.47 -1.57 3.78
N ALA A 36 -10.17 -1.49 4.08
CA ALA A 36 -9.42 -2.64 4.54
C ALA A 36 -10.06 -3.02 5.87
N LYS A 37 -10.90 -4.07 5.87
CA LYS A 37 -11.60 -4.58 7.05
C LYS A 37 -10.52 -5.02 8.04
N THR A 38 -10.16 -4.10 8.94
CA THR A 38 -9.01 -4.23 9.83
C THR A 38 -9.21 -5.42 10.75
N LEU A 39 -8.31 -6.41 10.60
CA LEU A 39 -7.71 -7.25 11.65
C LEU A 39 -8.59 -7.56 12.88
N LYS A 40 -9.83 -7.99 12.66
CA LYS A 40 -10.53 -8.86 13.60
C LYS A 40 -9.99 -10.26 13.34
N GLU A 41 -9.52 -10.92 14.39
CA GLU A 41 -9.15 -12.34 14.31
C GLU A 41 -10.30 -13.10 13.61
N ARG A 42 -9.98 -13.90 12.59
CA ARG A 42 -10.95 -14.70 11.81
C ARG A 42 -11.42 -15.89 12.66
N LEU A 43 -12.08 -15.58 13.77
CA LEU A 43 -12.48 -16.55 14.79
C LEU A 43 -13.81 -17.25 14.45
N GLY A 44 -14.53 -16.76 13.43
CA GLY A 44 -15.72 -17.42 12.90
C GLY A 44 -15.38 -18.60 12.00
N ASP A 45 -16.35 -19.50 11.79
CA ASP A 45 -16.22 -20.61 10.86
C ASP A 45 -15.77 -20.11 9.48
N LYS A 46 -14.76 -20.78 8.89
CA LYS A 46 -14.24 -20.47 7.55
C LYS A 46 -15.36 -20.35 6.51
N ALA A 47 -16.45 -21.10 6.72
CA ALA A 47 -17.72 -21.10 5.99
C ALA A 47 -18.35 -19.70 5.84
N SER A 48 -18.44 -18.98 6.96
CA SER A 48 -19.13 -17.70 7.08
C SER A 48 -18.24 -16.52 6.72
N ASP A 49 -16.98 -16.78 6.39
CA ASP A 49 -16.04 -15.75 6.00
C ASP A 49 -16.44 -15.13 4.65
N GLU A 50 -16.87 -13.88 4.70
CA GLU A 50 -17.27 -13.13 3.52
C GLU A 50 -16.09 -12.77 2.61
N GLN A 51 -14.87 -12.69 3.16
CA GLN A 51 -13.65 -12.39 2.41
C GLN A 51 -13.01 -13.64 1.78
N ARG A 52 -13.55 -14.83 2.02
CA ARG A 52 -13.07 -16.04 1.34
C ARG A 52 -13.40 -15.95 -0.17
N VAL A 53 -12.36 -16.06 -1.00
CA VAL A 53 -12.45 -15.95 -2.47
C VAL A 53 -12.93 -17.25 -3.11
N ASP A 54 -12.40 -18.39 -2.65
CA ASP A 54 -12.67 -19.72 -3.19
C ASP A 54 -13.10 -20.73 -2.09
N ASN A 55 -13.58 -21.89 -2.50
CA ASN A 55 -13.90 -23.02 -1.63
C ASN A 55 -12.75 -24.05 -1.55
N CYS A 56 -11.54 -23.69 -2.00
CA CYS A 56 -10.39 -24.55 -1.85
C CYS A 56 -10.22 -24.88 -0.36
N LYS A 57 -10.09 -26.19 -0.05
CA LYS A 57 -9.94 -26.70 1.33
C LYS A 57 -11.14 -26.41 2.25
N VAL A 58 -12.30 -26.01 1.71
CA VAL A 58 -13.56 -25.89 2.46
C VAL A 58 -14.46 -27.10 2.20
N PRO A 59 -14.75 -27.92 3.23
CA PRO A 59 -15.67 -29.06 3.10
C PRO A 59 -17.05 -28.64 2.58
N PRO A 60 -17.73 -29.47 1.77
CA PRO A 60 -19.03 -29.14 1.18
C PRO A 60 -20.08 -28.69 2.22
N ASP A 61 -20.13 -29.37 3.37
CA ASP A 61 -21.07 -29.08 4.46
C ASP A 61 -20.81 -27.72 5.13
N LYS A 62 -19.62 -27.17 4.93
CA LYS A 62 -19.19 -25.86 5.44
C LYS A 62 -19.17 -24.80 4.33
N ARG A 63 -19.73 -25.08 3.16
CA ARG A 63 -19.89 -24.05 2.12
C ARG A 63 -21.19 -23.32 2.38
N GLY A 64 -21.12 -22.00 2.50
CA GLY A 64 -22.32 -21.16 2.57
C GLY A 64 -23.04 -21.11 1.21
N ALA A 65 -24.19 -20.43 1.17
CA ALA A 65 -25.00 -20.31 -0.04
C ALA A 65 -24.33 -19.52 -1.19
N LYS A 66 -23.25 -18.76 -0.90
CA LYS A 66 -22.50 -18.01 -1.92
C LYS A 66 -21.73 -18.99 -2.82
N ILE A 67 -22.07 -19.01 -4.10
CA ILE A 67 -21.33 -19.77 -5.12
C ILE A 67 -19.92 -19.19 -5.22
N ARG A 68 -18.91 -20.05 -5.04
CA ARG A 68 -17.49 -19.71 -5.13
C ARG A 68 -16.74 -20.82 -5.87
N PRO A 69 -15.67 -20.51 -6.61
CA PRO A 69 -14.87 -21.52 -7.30
C PRO A 69 -14.29 -22.54 -6.31
N ASP A 70 -14.24 -23.81 -6.71
CA ASP A 70 -13.65 -24.88 -5.87
C ASP A 70 -12.16 -25.09 -6.10
N ALA A 71 -11.68 -24.63 -7.25
CA ALA A 71 -10.27 -24.72 -7.61
C ALA A 71 -9.45 -23.79 -6.71
N CYS A 72 -8.30 -24.28 -6.28
CA CYS A 72 -7.28 -23.44 -5.66
C CYS A 72 -6.64 -22.58 -6.77
N ALA A 73 -6.54 -21.27 -6.57
CA ALA A 73 -5.70 -20.45 -7.42
C ALA A 73 -4.25 -20.98 -7.34
N GLN A 74 -3.62 -21.17 -8.49
CA GLN A 74 -2.23 -21.64 -8.59
C GLN A 74 -1.24 -20.52 -8.27
#